data_AF-A2BK90-F1
#
_entry.id   AF-A2BK90-F1
#
_cell.length_a   1.000
_cell.length_b   1.000
_cell.length_c   1.000
_cell.angle_alpha   90.00
_cell.angle_beta   90.00
_cell.angle_gamma   90.00
#
_symmetry.space_group_name_H-M   'P 1'
#
loop_
_entity.id
_entity.type
_entity.pdbx_description
1 polymer ?
#
loop_
_entity_poly.entity_id
_entity_poly.type
_entity_poly.pdbx_seq_one_letter_code
_entity_poly.pdbx_strand_id
1 'polypeptide(L)'
;MESGEKSCHRSPYHIPRIYIEGIGSDEYLELVDSTARRTDRCSGRRCFGKAIYGTLLDEIADLLAKKATRSFIVVLPPDYRKGLLVEAGSYLEPVPLEGMRVVIHVCEGDRVEEGSTLGFIATRKFEVRHIRSHVEGVVVYIYSSPEGPPDRNIVFIAPEEVVQTVTVQS
;
A
#
# COMPACT_ATOMS: atom_id res chain seq x y z
N MET A 1 11.68 27.00 -7.61
CA MET A 1 10.72 25.92 -7.87
C MET A 1 10.51 25.21 -6.55
N GLU A 2 9.42 25.52 -5.85
CA GLU A 2 9.07 24.88 -4.58
C GLU A 2 8.60 23.45 -4.87
N SER A 3 9.52 22.48 -4.75
CA SER A 3 9.15 21.09 -4.54
C SER A 3 8.64 20.95 -3.10
N GLY A 4 7.38 21.36 -2.89
CA GLY A 4 6.67 21.03 -1.66
C GLY A 4 6.53 19.52 -1.58
N GLU A 5 7.49 18.86 -0.93
CA GLU A 5 7.46 17.42 -0.65
C GLU A 5 6.12 17.06 -0.02
N LYS A 6 5.26 16.39 -0.79
CA LYS A 6 4.04 15.75 -0.32
C LYS A 6 4.43 14.49 0.45
N SER A 7 5.11 14.66 1.58
CA SER A 7 5.47 13.53 2.43
C SER A 7 4.27 13.15 3.30
N CYS A 8 3.79 11.92 3.17
CA CYS A 8 2.81 11.30 4.09
C CYS A 8 3.30 11.31 5.55
N HIS A 9 4.60 11.54 5.80
CA HIS A 9 5.17 11.67 7.14
C HIS A 9 4.89 13.03 7.80
N ARG A 10 4.36 14.04 7.07
CA ARG A 10 4.00 15.34 7.65
C ARG A 10 2.81 15.28 8.60
N SER A 11 2.00 14.23 8.52
CA SER A 11 0.83 14.08 9.38
C SER A 11 0.70 12.62 9.82
N PRO A 12 1.34 12.22 10.93
CA PRO A 12 1.47 10.82 11.34
C PRO A 12 0.13 10.13 11.65
N TYR A 13 -0.97 10.88 11.71
CA TYR A 13 -2.33 10.36 11.93
C TYR A 13 -3.10 10.09 10.63
N HIS A 14 -2.53 10.42 9.48
CA HIS A 14 -3.14 10.21 8.17
C HIS A 14 -2.60 8.91 7.57
N ILE A 15 -3.21 7.80 7.98
CA ILE A 15 -2.82 6.45 7.55
C ILE A 15 -3.75 6.02 6.41
N PRO A 16 -3.21 5.45 5.31
CA PRO A 16 -4.02 4.83 4.27
C PRO A 16 -4.93 3.73 4.83
N ARG A 17 -6.06 3.50 4.14
CA ARG A 17 -7.01 2.44 4.51
C ARG A 17 -7.02 1.39 3.41
N ILE A 18 -6.82 0.13 3.79
CA ILE A 18 -6.87 -0.98 2.86
C ILE A 18 -8.23 -1.68 2.93
N TYR A 19 -8.80 -1.97 1.77
CA TYR A 19 -10.03 -2.74 1.61
C TYR A 19 -9.75 -3.92 0.68
N ILE A 20 -10.14 -5.13 1.07
CA ILE A 20 -9.81 -6.37 0.36
C ILE A 20 -11.09 -7.01 -0.14
N GLU A 21 -11.08 -7.48 -1.39
CA GLU A 21 -12.23 -8.15 -1.99
C GLU A 21 -12.59 -9.44 -1.22
N GLY A 22 -13.87 -9.59 -0.87
CA GLY A 22 -14.40 -10.83 -0.29
C GLY A 22 -14.14 -11.05 1.21
N ILE A 23 -13.58 -10.09 1.95
CA ILE A 23 -13.45 -10.20 3.41
C ILE A 23 -14.65 -9.60 4.15
N GLY A 24 -14.99 -10.20 5.30
CA GLY A 24 -16.01 -9.67 6.21
C GLY A 24 -15.47 -8.48 7.01
N SER A 25 -16.24 -7.41 7.08
CA SER A 25 -15.92 -6.18 7.81
C SER A 25 -17.19 -5.46 8.29
N ASP A 26 -17.03 -4.41 9.09
CA ASP A 26 -18.07 -3.47 9.47
C ASP A 26 -18.19 -2.30 8.48
N GLU A 27 -17.15 -2.06 7.67
CA GLU A 27 -17.09 -1.04 6.63
C GLU A 27 -16.66 -1.66 5.30
N TYR A 28 -17.39 -1.38 4.22
CA TYR A 28 -17.10 -1.87 2.88
C TYR A 28 -16.98 -0.72 1.87
N LEU A 29 -16.26 -1.00 0.79
CA LEU A 29 -16.36 -0.27 -0.48
C LEU A 29 -17.08 -1.14 -1.51
N GLU A 30 -18.18 -0.63 -2.04
CA GLU A 30 -18.88 -1.22 -3.19
C GLU A 30 -18.38 -0.53 -4.46
N LEU A 31 -17.67 -1.27 -5.32
CA LEU A 31 -17.10 -0.75 -6.55
C LEU A 31 -18.09 -0.91 -7.71
N VAL A 32 -18.41 0.20 -8.37
CA VAL A 32 -19.15 0.25 -9.64
C VAL A 32 -18.33 1.09 -10.61
N ASP A 33 -17.90 0.46 -11.71
CA ASP A 33 -16.95 1.00 -12.67
C ASP A 33 -15.65 1.48 -11.98
N SER A 34 -15.45 2.79 -11.85
CA SER A 34 -14.29 3.40 -11.17
C SER A 34 -14.69 4.19 -9.92
N THR A 35 -15.90 3.99 -9.42
CA THR A 35 -16.42 4.66 -8.22
C THR A 35 -16.67 3.64 -7.11
N ALA A 36 -16.00 3.84 -5.98
CA ALA A 36 -16.13 3.04 -4.78
C ALA A 36 -17.00 3.78 -3.76
N ARG A 37 -18.18 3.26 -3.44
CA ARG A 37 -19.09 3.84 -2.44
C ARG A 37 -18.92 3.17 -1.09
N ARG A 38 -18.80 3.96 -0.01
CA ARG A 38 -18.80 3.43 1.36
C ARG A 38 -20.18 2.90 1.74
N THR A 39 -20.20 1.73 2.37
CA THR A 39 -21.41 1.08 2.86
C THR A 39 -21.11 0.22 4.09
N ASP A 40 -22.11 0.01 4.94
CA ASP A 40 -22.05 -0.88 6.11
C ASP A 40 -22.41 -2.33 5.76
N ARG A 41 -22.90 -2.57 4.53
CA ARG A 41 -23.33 -3.89 4.05
C ARG A 41 -22.92 -4.12 2.61
N CYS A 42 -22.50 -5.35 2.33
CA CYS A 42 -22.28 -5.80 0.96
C CYS A 42 -23.60 -6.22 0.32
N SER A 43 -23.96 -5.56 -0.80
CA SER A 43 -25.20 -5.77 -1.55
C SER A 43 -25.13 -6.92 -2.58
N GLY A 44 -24.04 -7.70 -2.58
CA GLY A 44 -23.78 -8.75 -3.58
C GLY A 44 -23.12 -8.25 -4.88
N ARG A 45 -22.82 -6.95 -4.98
CA ARG A 45 -21.88 -6.42 -5.98
C ARG A 45 -20.43 -6.68 -5.55
N ARG A 46 -19.47 -6.16 -6.32
CA ARG A 46 -18.05 -6.25 -6.04
C ARG A 46 -17.70 -5.43 -4.78
N CYS A 47 -17.57 -6.12 -3.65
CA CYS A 47 -17.37 -5.51 -2.34
C CYS A 47 -15.96 -5.75 -1.80
N PHE A 48 -15.39 -4.71 -1.21
CA PHE A 48 -14.09 -4.75 -0.56
C PHE A 48 -14.29 -4.41 0.92
N GLY A 49 -14.07 -5.37 1.81
CA GLY A 49 -14.18 -5.14 3.25
C GLY A 49 -12.94 -4.45 3.78
N LYS A 50 -13.09 -3.54 4.73
CA LYS A 50 -11.96 -2.86 5.36
C LYS A 50 -11.14 -3.84 6.20
N ALA A 51 -9.83 -3.84 5.98
CA ALA A 51 -8.88 -4.64 6.73
C ALA A 51 -8.09 -3.77 7.72
N ILE A 52 -7.63 -4.40 8.80
CA ILE A 52 -6.68 -3.78 9.72
C ILE A 52 -5.33 -3.75 9.03
N TYR A 53 -4.78 -2.54 8.92
CA TYR A 53 -3.48 -2.30 8.30
C TYR A 53 -2.39 -3.15 8.97
N GLY A 54 -1.59 -3.88 8.17
CA GLY A 54 -0.46 -4.66 8.67
C GLY A 54 -0.79 -6.04 9.23
N THR A 55 -2.01 -6.57 9.03
CA THR A 55 -2.41 -7.88 9.59
C THR A 55 -2.67 -8.98 8.56
N LEU A 56 -2.98 -8.64 7.30
CA LEU A 56 -3.45 -9.58 6.28
C LEU A 56 -2.53 -9.67 5.06
N LEU A 57 -1.21 -9.66 5.27
CA LEU A 57 -0.21 -9.70 4.18
C LEU A 57 -0.43 -10.91 3.25
N ASP A 58 -0.60 -12.09 3.83
CA ASP A 58 -0.76 -13.35 3.09
C ASP A 58 -2.10 -13.41 2.31
N GLU A 59 -3.10 -12.60 2.70
CA GLU A 59 -4.37 -12.53 1.97
C GLU A 59 -4.30 -11.64 0.73
N ILE A 60 -3.37 -10.69 0.70
CA ILE A 60 -3.27 -9.70 -0.38
C ILE A 60 -2.15 -10.01 -1.37
N ALA A 61 -1.07 -10.69 -0.96
CA ALA A 61 0.09 -10.91 -1.82
C ALA A 61 0.70 -12.32 -1.63
N ASP A 62 0.96 -12.98 -2.75
CA ASP A 62 1.88 -14.12 -2.84
C ASP A 62 3.29 -13.58 -3.10
N LEU A 63 4.13 -13.58 -2.06
CA LEU A 63 5.49 -13.05 -2.11
C LEU A 63 6.42 -13.86 -3.03
N LEU A 64 6.13 -15.15 -3.25
CA LEU A 64 6.94 -16.02 -4.11
C LEU A 64 6.56 -15.86 -5.57
N ALA A 65 5.25 -15.85 -5.87
CA ALA A 65 4.75 -15.64 -7.21
C ALA A 65 4.78 -14.16 -7.64
N LYS A 66 5.01 -13.24 -6.69
CA LYS A 66 5.00 -11.78 -6.88
C LYS A 66 3.68 -11.28 -7.47
N LYS A 67 2.57 -11.74 -6.88
CA LYS A 67 1.22 -11.44 -7.38
C LYS A 67 0.27 -11.07 -6.26
N ALA A 68 -0.71 -10.24 -6.59
CA ALA A 68 -1.86 -10.01 -5.72
C ALA A 68 -2.70 -11.29 -5.61
N THR A 69 -2.91 -11.81 -4.41
CA THR A 69 -3.76 -13.01 -4.19
C THR A 69 -5.24 -12.66 -4.30
N ARG A 70 -5.60 -11.45 -3.88
CA ARG A 70 -6.93 -10.88 -3.95
C ARG A 70 -6.86 -9.46 -4.48
N SER A 71 -7.95 -8.98 -5.05
CA SER A 71 -8.04 -7.57 -5.42
C SER A 71 -8.19 -6.73 -4.16
N PHE A 72 -7.57 -5.55 -4.15
CA PHE A 72 -7.64 -4.64 -3.02
C PHE A 72 -7.64 -3.19 -3.46
N ILE A 73 -8.19 -2.33 -2.60
CA ILE A 73 -8.21 -0.88 -2.77
C ILE A 73 -7.47 -0.26 -1.59
N VAL A 74 -6.43 0.53 -1.87
CA VAL A 74 -5.79 1.39 -0.87
C VAL A 74 -6.30 2.82 -1.02
N VAL A 75 -7.09 3.27 -0.05
CA VAL A 75 -7.65 4.62 0.01
C VAL A 75 -6.65 5.56 0.67
N LEU A 76 -6.30 6.61 -0.07
CA LEU A 76 -5.23 7.54 0.27
C LEU A 76 -5.75 8.71 1.12
N PRO A 77 -5.03 9.12 2.17
CA PRO A 77 -5.29 10.35 2.88
C PRO A 77 -4.86 11.60 2.05
N PRO A 78 -5.20 12.83 2.48
CA PRO A 78 -5.97 13.18 3.68
C PRO A 78 -7.49 13.22 3.47
N ASP A 79 -7.97 13.33 2.23
CA ASP A 79 -9.39 13.47 1.93
C ASP A 79 -10.15 12.14 1.83
N TYR A 80 -9.41 11.03 1.68
CA TYR A 80 -9.97 9.68 1.51
C TYR A 80 -10.98 9.61 0.37
N ARG A 81 -10.73 10.37 -0.71
CA ARG A 81 -11.54 10.40 -1.95
C ARG A 81 -10.87 9.70 -3.12
N LYS A 82 -9.59 9.36 -3.00
CA LYS A 82 -8.82 8.63 -4.01
C LYS A 82 -8.42 7.28 -3.47
N GLY A 83 -8.57 6.24 -4.28
CA GLY A 83 -8.05 4.92 -4.01
C GLY A 83 -7.20 4.38 -5.16
N LEU A 84 -6.32 3.44 -4.84
CA LEU A 84 -5.56 2.63 -5.79
C LEU A 84 -6.16 1.23 -5.78
N LEU A 85 -6.75 0.82 -6.89
CA LEU A 85 -7.25 -0.54 -7.10
C LEU A 85 -6.18 -1.37 -7.78
N VAL A 86 -5.89 -2.52 -7.21
CA VAL A 86 -5.06 -3.58 -7.78
C VAL A 86 -5.91 -4.84 -7.90
N GLU A 87 -5.93 -5.44 -9.09
CA GLU A 87 -6.71 -6.64 -9.39
C GLU A 87 -5.98 -7.91 -8.93
N ALA A 88 -6.74 -8.93 -8.50
CA ALA A 88 -6.18 -10.25 -8.23
C ALA A 88 -5.37 -10.79 -9.43
N GLY A 89 -4.23 -11.39 -9.16
CA GLY A 89 -3.30 -11.90 -10.18
C GLY A 89 -2.36 -10.86 -10.78
N SER A 90 -2.57 -9.56 -10.50
CA SER A 90 -1.66 -8.49 -10.93
C SER A 90 -0.28 -8.68 -10.33
N TYR A 91 0.75 -8.28 -11.09
CA TYR A 91 2.13 -8.30 -10.60
C TYR A 91 2.33 -7.29 -9.47
N LEU A 92 2.98 -7.74 -8.41
CA LEU A 92 3.38 -6.93 -7.26
C LEU A 92 4.82 -7.26 -6.91
N GLU A 93 5.73 -6.30 -7.03
CA GLU A 93 7.10 -6.44 -6.57
C GLU A 93 7.18 -6.12 -5.07
N PRO A 94 7.49 -7.11 -4.21
CA PRO A 94 7.81 -6.84 -2.82
C PRO A 94 9.27 -6.37 -2.70
N VAL A 95 9.48 -5.17 -2.18
CA VAL A 95 10.81 -4.68 -1.81
C VAL A 95 10.93 -4.68 -0.28
N PRO A 96 11.68 -5.64 0.31
CA PRO A 96 11.81 -5.72 1.77
C PRO A 96 12.78 -4.65 2.30
N LEU A 97 12.35 -3.96 3.36
CA LEU A 97 13.17 -3.06 4.16
C LEU A 97 13.21 -3.63 5.59
N GLU A 98 14.27 -4.37 5.91
CA GLU A 98 14.48 -4.97 7.24
C GLU A 98 15.76 -4.43 7.88
N GLY A 99 15.66 -4.00 9.14
CA GLY A 99 16.79 -3.42 9.86
C GLY A 99 16.51 -3.26 11.36
N MET A 100 17.51 -2.80 12.11
CA MET A 100 17.31 -2.45 13.53
C MET A 100 16.31 -1.31 13.68
N ARG A 101 16.37 -0.34 12.75
CA ARG A 101 15.36 0.69 12.53
C ARG A 101 15.15 0.89 11.04
N VAL A 102 13.92 1.11 10.63
CA VAL A 102 13.57 1.41 9.24
C VAL A 102 12.86 2.76 9.18
N VAL A 103 13.30 3.61 8.25
CA VAL A 103 12.63 4.86 7.90
C VAL A 103 12.22 4.76 6.44
N ILE A 104 10.92 4.59 6.20
CA ILE A 104 10.35 4.63 4.85
C ILE A 104 10.38 6.08 4.35
N HIS A 105 10.69 6.28 3.07
CA HIS A 105 10.80 7.60 2.43
C HIS A 105 9.70 7.87 1.40
N VAL A 106 9.05 6.81 0.91
CA VAL A 106 7.97 6.86 -0.09
C VAL A 106 6.60 6.64 0.55
N CYS A 107 5.55 7.03 -0.16
CA CYS A 107 4.16 6.90 0.25
C CYS A 107 3.35 6.10 -0.77
N GLU A 108 2.24 5.50 -0.35
CA GLU A 108 1.29 4.90 -1.28
C GLU A 108 0.76 5.94 -2.28
N GLY A 109 0.79 5.59 -3.56
CA GLY A 109 0.47 6.46 -4.68
C GLY A 109 1.68 7.18 -5.28
N ASP A 110 2.86 7.13 -4.65
CA ASP A 110 4.08 7.66 -5.25
C ASP A 110 4.52 6.80 -6.45
N ARG A 111 5.04 7.48 -7.48
CA ARG A 111 5.72 6.83 -8.59
C ARG A 111 7.19 6.71 -8.27
N VAL A 112 7.78 5.56 -8.60
CA VAL A 112 9.20 5.28 -8.40
C VAL A 112 9.82 4.74 -9.67
N GLU A 113 11.04 5.18 -9.94
CA GLU A 113 11.90 4.69 -11.02
C GLU A 113 12.98 3.76 -10.44
N GLU A 114 13.67 3.01 -11.29
CA GLU A 114 14.83 2.22 -10.89
C GLU A 114 15.90 3.12 -10.23
N GLY A 115 16.40 2.71 -9.07
CA GLY A 115 17.35 3.51 -8.28
C GLY A 115 16.71 4.54 -7.34
N SER A 116 15.39 4.78 -7.41
CA SER A 116 14.67 5.66 -6.48
C SER A 116 14.83 5.18 -5.04
N THR A 117 15.11 6.08 -4.10
CA THR A 117 15.25 5.72 -2.67
C THR A 117 13.89 5.43 -2.06
N LEU A 118 13.67 4.19 -1.60
CA LEU A 118 12.43 3.78 -0.93
C LEU A 118 12.47 4.02 0.57
N GLY A 119 13.67 3.98 1.15
CA GLY A 119 13.86 4.20 2.58
C GLY A 119 15.29 3.96 3.03
N PHE A 120 15.47 4.06 4.34
CA PHE A 120 16.75 3.95 5.01
C PHE A 120 16.66 2.88 6.10
N ILE A 121 17.69 2.05 6.21
CA ILE A 121 17.80 1.07 7.29
C ILE A 121 19.01 1.38 8.16
N ALA A 122 18.83 1.37 9.48
CA ALA A 122 19.91 1.38 10.44
C ALA A 122 20.26 -0.07 10.80
N THR A 123 21.54 -0.43 10.70
CA THR A 123 22.03 -1.75 11.13
C THR A 123 22.33 -1.75 12.64
N ARG A 124 22.56 -2.94 13.21
CA ARG A 124 23.00 -3.07 14.61
C ARG A 124 24.34 -2.39 14.92
N LYS A 125 25.13 -2.06 13.89
CA LYS A 125 26.41 -1.33 14.01
C LYS A 125 26.25 0.17 13.75
N PHE A 126 25.02 0.68 13.71
CA PHE A 126 24.70 2.08 13.41
C PHE A 126 25.11 2.55 12.00
N GLU A 127 25.40 1.63 11.08
CA GLU A 127 25.52 1.97 9.65
C GLU A 127 24.13 2.25 9.08
N VAL A 128 24.01 3.32 8.29
CA VAL A 128 22.80 3.64 7.53
C VAL A 128 22.96 3.16 6.10
N ARG A 129 21.98 2.42 5.58
CA ARG A 129 21.94 1.97 4.19
C ARG A 129 20.69 2.50 3.50
N HIS A 130 20.86 2.91 2.24
CA HIS A 130 19.76 3.27 1.36
C HIS A 130 19.19 2.00 0.72
N ILE A 131 17.88 1.82 0.81
CA ILE A 131 17.18 0.81 0.02
C ILE A 131 16.59 1.51 -1.19
N ARG A 132 16.95 1.03 -2.37
CA ARG A 132 16.53 1.59 -3.66
C ARG A 132 15.62 0.63 -4.39
N SER A 133 14.70 1.17 -5.17
CA SER A 133 13.87 0.37 -6.07
C SER A 133 14.72 -0.27 -7.16
N HIS A 134 14.47 -1.53 -7.46
CA HIS A 134 15.01 -2.23 -8.64
C HIS A 134 13.97 -2.39 -9.76
N VAL A 135 12.79 -1.79 -9.59
CA VAL A 135 11.71 -1.76 -10.59
C VAL A 135 11.11 -0.36 -10.70
N GLU A 136 10.41 -0.12 -11.80
CA GLU A 136 9.60 1.08 -12.00
C GLU A 136 8.12 0.79 -11.73
N GLY A 137 7.38 1.77 -11.20
CA GLY A 137 5.95 1.62 -10.99
C GLY A 137 5.37 2.56 -9.95
N VAL A 138 4.25 2.16 -9.38
CA VAL A 138 3.51 2.89 -8.33
C VAL A 138 3.61 2.10 -7.03
N VAL A 139 3.93 2.79 -5.93
CA VAL A 139 3.84 2.21 -4.59
C VAL A 139 2.37 2.02 -4.25
N VAL A 140 1.90 0.77 -4.17
CA VAL A 140 0.47 0.48 -3.97
C VAL A 140 0.14 0.16 -2.52
N TYR A 141 1.10 -0.35 -1.75
CA TYR A 141 0.90 -0.72 -0.35
C TYR A 141 2.24 -0.78 0.38
N ILE A 142 2.30 -0.29 1.62
CA ILE A 142 3.49 -0.42 2.46
C ILE A 142 3.11 -1.23 3.70
N TYR A 143 3.52 -2.50 3.73
CA TYR A 143 3.33 -3.34 4.89
C TYR A 143 4.36 -2.98 5.96
N SER A 144 3.90 -2.81 7.21
CA SER A 144 4.74 -2.70 8.40
C SER A 144 4.35 -3.81 9.36
N SER A 145 5.31 -4.69 9.69
CA SER A 145 5.07 -5.74 10.67
C SER A 145 4.80 -5.12 12.04
N PRO A 146 3.77 -5.57 12.76
CA PRO A 146 3.53 -5.14 14.15
C PRO A 146 4.49 -5.81 15.13
N GLU A 147 5.30 -6.78 14.68
CA GLU A 147 6.30 -7.44 15.52
C GLU A 147 7.38 -6.45 15.99
N GLY A 148 7.89 -6.67 17.20
CA GLY A 148 8.98 -5.86 17.75
C GLY A 148 10.27 -5.97 16.92
N PRO A 149 11.30 -5.16 17.23
CA PRO A 149 12.52 -5.09 16.43
C PRO A 149 13.16 -6.47 16.18
N PRO A 150 13.75 -6.70 14.99
CA PRO A 150 14.02 -5.73 13.92
C PRO A 150 12.75 -5.26 13.19
N ASP A 151 12.72 -3.98 12.83
CA ASP A 151 11.64 -3.40 12.05
C ASP A 151 11.62 -4.09 10.67
N ARG A 152 10.44 -4.61 10.30
CA ARG A 152 10.21 -5.33 9.03
C ARG A 152 9.13 -4.63 8.24
N ASN A 153 9.52 -4.04 7.12
CA ASN A 153 8.59 -3.39 6.21
C ASN A 153 8.74 -4.00 4.81
N ILE A 154 7.66 -3.96 4.04
CA ILE A 154 7.67 -4.34 2.62
C ILE A 154 6.96 -3.25 1.85
N VAL A 155 7.68 -2.64 0.91
CA VAL A 155 7.09 -1.70 -0.05
C VAL A 155 6.65 -2.52 -1.26
N PHE A 156 5.37 -2.52 -1.57
CA PHE A 156 4.82 -3.17 -2.76
C PHE A 156 4.72 -2.17 -3.91
N ILE A 157 5.36 -2.52 -5.02
CA ILE A 157 5.37 -1.71 -6.23
C ILE A 157 4.64 -2.49 -7.33
N ALA A 158 3.69 -1.84 -7.98
CA ALA A 158 2.96 -2.40 -9.11
C ALA A 158 3.27 -1.60 -10.39
N PRO A 159 3.35 -2.25 -11.56
CA PRO A 159 3.40 -1.55 -12.85
C PRO A 159 2.23 -0.58 -12.99
N GLU A 160 2.44 0.59 -13.59
CA GLU A 160 1.39 1.62 -13.65
C GLU A 160 0.13 1.15 -14.40
N GLU A 161 0.31 0.30 -15.42
CA GLU A 161 -0.76 -0.24 -16.24
C GLU A 161 -1.73 -1.17 -15.50
N VAL A 162 -1.33 -1.75 -14.36
CA VAL A 162 -2.20 -2.61 -13.54
C VAL A 162 -2.83 -1.86 -12.37
N VAL A 163 -2.49 -0.58 -12.16
CA VAL A 163 -3.00 0.24 -11.06
C VAL A 163 -4.10 1.16 -11.57
N GLN A 164 -5.32 0.94 -11.10
CA GLN A 164 -6.46 1.77 -11.44
C GLN A 164 -6.73 2.79 -10.34
N THR A 165 -6.91 4.06 -10.70
CA THR A 165 -7.39 5.06 -9.75
C THR A 165 -8.90 4.95 -9.62
N VAL A 166 -9.38 4.81 -8.39
CA VAL A 166 -10.81 4.81 -8.07
C VAL A 166 -11.19 6.06 -7.29
N THR A 167 -12.39 6.58 -7.55
CA THR A 167 -12.97 7.68 -6.77
C THR A 167 -13.76 7.09 -5.61
N VAL A 168 -13.46 7.52 -4.39
CA VAL A 168 -14.12 7.05 -3.17
C VAL A 168 -15.16 8.07 -2.72
N GLN A 169 -16.40 7.63 -2.64
CA GLN A 169 -17.54 8.44 -2.20
C GLN A 169 -18.00 7.98 -0.82
N SER A 170 -18.47 8.95 -0.04
CA SER A 170 -19.11 8.72 1.26
C SER A 170 -20.53 8.17 1.11
#